data_AF-A0A1M5U2S6-F1
#
_entry.id   AF-A0A1M5U2S6-F1
#
_cell.length_a   1.000
_cell.length_b   1.000
_cell.length_c   1.000
_cell.angle_alpha   90.00
_cell.angle_beta   90.00
_cell.angle_gamma   90.00
#
_symmetry.space_group_name_H-M   'P 1'
#
loop_
_entity.id
_entity.type
_entity.pdbx_description
1 polymer ?
#
loop_
_entity_poly.entity_id
_entity_poly.type
_entity_poly.pdbx_seq_one_letter_code
_entity_poly.pdbx_strand_id
1 'polypeptide(L)'
;MTGLLQRYVALVDPFNRMIGRIVMYGIFVMMGILLWSSISKAFFVPSLWTLEMAQYAMVAYYILGGPYAIQMGSNVRMDLIYGEISDRRKAAIDAITVLFLLTYLGFLFYGGVASTAYSLGYFGSEPFSFFTGLLTGAEELGFLERSPTAWRPYLWPIKTIMVIGILLMLLQVLCELAKDILRLKGHDMGAKV
;
A
#
# COMPACT_ATOMS: atom_id res chain seq x y z
N MET A 1 -4.27 -6.15 -27.97
CA MET A 1 -3.39 -5.95 -26.78
C MET A 1 -3.47 -4.53 -26.22
N THR A 2 -3.39 -3.48 -27.05
CA THR A 2 -3.47 -2.06 -26.60
C THR A 2 -4.77 -1.71 -25.88
N GLY A 3 -5.92 -2.19 -26.37
CA GLY A 3 -7.22 -1.95 -25.71
C GLY A 3 -7.35 -2.56 -24.31
N LEU A 4 -6.69 -3.69 -24.03
CA LEU A 4 -6.68 -4.29 -22.69
C LEU A 4 -5.88 -3.43 -21.69
N LEU A 5 -4.72 -2.92 -22.12
CA LEU A 5 -3.90 -2.02 -21.30
C LEU A 5 -4.64 -0.71 -21.00
N GLN A 6 -5.29 -0.12 -22.00
CA GLN A 6 -6.10 1.09 -21.82
C GLN A 6 -7.27 0.85 -20.86
N ARG A 7 -7.97 -0.28 -20.98
CA ARG A 7 -9.07 -0.64 -20.08
C ARG A 7 -8.59 -0.87 -18.65
N TYR A 8 -7.43 -1.50 -18.48
CA TYR A 8 -6.80 -1.69 -17.17
C TYR A 8 -6.49 -0.33 -16.51
N VAL A 9 -5.82 0.56 -17.25
CA VAL A 9 -5.51 1.92 -16.77
C VAL A 9 -6.78 2.69 -16.39
N ALA A 10 -7.81 2.64 -17.24
CA ALA A 10 -9.08 3.32 -17.02
C ALA A 10 -9.86 2.79 -15.79
N LEU A 11 -9.60 1.57 -15.33
CA LEU A 11 -10.21 1.00 -14.13
C LEU A 11 -9.41 1.31 -12.87
N VAL A 12 -8.09 1.07 -12.91
CA VAL A 12 -7.23 1.13 -11.72
C VAL A 12 -6.95 2.57 -11.30
N ASP A 13 -6.70 3.48 -12.25
CA ASP A 13 -6.37 4.87 -11.93
C ASP A 13 -7.45 5.61 -11.14
N PRO A 14 -8.74 5.64 -11.57
CA PRO A 14 -9.77 6.35 -10.81
C PRO A 14 -10.06 5.67 -9.47
N PHE A 15 -9.94 4.34 -9.40
CA PHE A 15 -10.12 3.59 -8.17
C PHE A 15 -9.06 3.95 -7.12
N ASN A 16 -7.78 3.89 -7.48
CA ASN A 16 -6.69 4.27 -6.58
C ASN A 16 -6.74 5.77 -6.21
N ARG A 17 -7.17 6.63 -7.14
CA ARG A 17 -7.39 8.06 -6.86
C ARG A 17 -8.51 8.29 -5.85
N MET A 18 -9.60 7.53 -5.93
CA MET A 18 -10.70 7.62 -4.98
C MET A 18 -10.24 7.20 -3.58
N ILE A 19 -9.59 6.03 -3.47
CA ILE A 19 -9.05 5.54 -2.21
C ILE A 19 -8.05 6.54 -1.62
N GLY A 20 -7.10 7.03 -2.42
CA GLY A 20 -6.10 8.00 -1.99
C GLY A 20 -6.72 9.28 -1.42
N ARG A 21 -7.76 9.82 -2.07
CA ARG A 21 -8.47 11.01 -1.58
C ARG A 21 -9.21 10.77 -0.27
N ILE A 22 -9.76 9.57 -0.06
CA ILE A 22 -10.39 9.20 1.22
C ILE A 22 -9.32 9.07 2.31
N VAL A 23 -8.25 8.32 2.02
CA VAL A 23 -7.14 8.05 2.96
C VAL A 23 -6.41 9.33 3.37
N MET A 24 -6.34 10.33 2.50
CA MET A 24 -5.79 11.65 2.82
C MET A 24 -6.44 12.27 4.09
N TYR A 25 -7.75 12.07 4.28
CA TYR A 25 -8.43 12.53 5.50
C TYR A 25 -8.07 11.72 6.75
N GLY A 26 -7.40 10.58 6.61
CA GLY A 26 -6.86 9.78 7.71
C GLY A 26 -5.87 10.55 8.60
N ILE A 27 -5.25 11.62 8.08
CA ILE A 27 -4.44 12.52 8.90
C ILE A 27 -5.26 13.17 10.03
N PHE A 28 -6.54 13.47 9.81
CA PHE A 28 -7.43 14.01 10.86
C PHE A 28 -7.74 12.97 11.93
N VAL A 29 -7.84 11.70 11.57
CA VAL A 29 -7.97 10.60 12.53
C VAL A 29 -6.72 10.50 13.40
N MET A 30 -5.53 10.54 12.78
CA MET A 30 -4.26 10.53 13.51
C MET A 30 -4.11 11.75 14.42
N MET A 31 -4.45 12.95 13.92
CA MET A 31 -4.48 14.17 14.74
C MET A 31 -5.43 14.03 15.94
N GLY A 32 -6.63 13.45 15.75
CA GLY A 32 -7.57 13.18 16.83
C GLY A 32 -7.00 12.24 17.89
N ILE A 33 -6.33 11.16 17.48
CA ILE A 33 -5.67 10.21 18.41
C ILE A 33 -4.57 10.92 19.21
N LEU A 34 -3.73 11.72 18.55
CA LEU A 34 -2.64 12.45 19.20
C LEU A 34 -3.16 13.54 20.13
N LEU A 35 -4.20 14.26 19.72
CA LEU A 35 -4.85 15.27 20.56
C LEU A 35 -5.43 14.63 21.82
N TRP A 36 -6.11 13.49 21.69
CA TRP A 36 -6.59 12.72 22.84
C TRP A 36 -5.43 12.22 23.72
N SER A 37 -4.31 11.78 23.11
CA SER A 37 -3.10 11.41 23.86
C SER A 37 -2.61 12.57 24.73
N SER A 38 -2.55 13.78 24.17
CA SER A 38 -2.12 14.99 24.89
C SER A 38 -3.09 15.37 26.00
N ILE A 39 -4.41 15.38 25.73
CA ILE A 39 -5.44 15.70 26.72
C ILE A 39 -5.43 14.68 27.87
N SER A 40 -5.38 13.38 27.55
CA SER A 40 -5.38 12.32 28.56
C SER A 40 -4.16 12.38 29.47
N LYS A 41 -2.98 12.72 28.94
CA LYS A 41 -1.75 12.87 29.73
C LYS A 41 -1.74 14.14 30.59
N ALA A 42 -2.38 15.20 30.14
CA ALA A 42 -2.40 16.47 30.85
C ALA A 42 -3.44 16.51 31.98
N PHE A 43 -4.62 15.93 31.76
CA PHE A 43 -5.77 16.10 32.64
C PHE A 43 -6.30 14.81 33.26
N PHE A 44 -5.87 13.64 32.77
CA PHE A 44 -6.44 12.35 33.15
C PHE A 44 -5.36 11.29 33.40
N VAL A 45 -5.77 10.03 33.52
CA VAL A 45 -4.85 8.89 33.51
C VAL A 45 -4.37 8.68 32.07
N PRO A 46 -3.04 8.59 31.82
CA PRO A 46 -2.50 8.39 30.48
C PRO A 46 -3.11 7.18 29.78
N SER A 47 -3.73 7.41 28.62
CA SER A 47 -4.35 6.35 27.82
C SER A 47 -3.28 5.46 27.17
N LEU A 48 -3.25 4.19 27.56
CA LEU A 48 -2.25 3.20 27.10
C LEU A 48 -2.32 2.91 25.59
N TRP A 49 -3.49 3.07 24.98
CA TRP A 49 -3.74 2.71 23.58
C TRP A 49 -3.30 3.76 22.57
N THR A 50 -3.16 5.02 22.98
CA THR A 50 -3.07 6.16 22.05
C THR A 50 -1.78 6.15 21.22
N LEU A 51 -0.67 5.69 21.81
CA LEU A 51 0.62 5.64 21.12
C LEU A 51 0.62 4.59 19.99
N GLU A 52 0.17 3.37 20.29
CA GLU A 52 0.10 2.29 19.30
C GLU A 52 -0.94 2.58 18.21
N MET A 53 -2.10 3.12 18.58
CA MET A 53 -3.10 3.51 17.58
C MET A 53 -2.60 4.61 16.66
N ALA A 54 -1.82 5.57 17.16
CA ALA A 54 -1.20 6.57 16.31
C ALA A 54 -0.21 5.94 15.33
N GLN A 55 0.59 4.95 15.77
CA GLN A 55 1.49 4.21 14.89
C GLN A 55 0.73 3.39 13.84
N TYR A 56 -0.34 2.69 14.22
CA TYR A 56 -1.16 1.93 13.26
C TYR A 56 -1.87 2.85 12.27
N ALA A 57 -2.41 3.99 12.73
CA ALA A 57 -3.01 4.99 11.87
C ALA A 57 -1.98 5.57 10.88
N MET A 58 -0.76 5.84 11.34
CA MET A 58 0.35 6.30 10.51
C MET A 58 0.70 5.26 9.43
N VAL A 59 0.88 3.99 9.82
CA VAL A 59 1.20 2.90 8.88
C VAL A 59 0.08 2.74 7.86
N ALA A 60 -1.17 2.73 8.29
CA ALA A 60 -2.33 2.67 7.40
C ALA A 60 -2.37 3.85 6.42
N TYR A 61 -2.13 5.07 6.92
CA TYR A 61 -2.08 6.29 6.12
C TYR A 61 -0.99 6.22 5.03
N TYR A 62 0.23 5.85 5.39
CA TYR A 62 1.34 5.77 4.44
C TYR A 62 1.14 4.64 3.41
N ILE A 63 0.75 3.45 3.85
CA ILE A 63 0.66 2.28 2.95
C ILE A 63 -0.56 2.37 2.02
N LEU A 64 -1.70 2.85 2.51
CA LEU A 64 -2.88 3.06 1.65
C LEU A 64 -2.77 4.33 0.78
N GLY A 65 -2.00 5.33 1.22
CA GLY A 65 -1.72 6.55 0.44
C GLY A 65 -0.63 6.37 -0.62
N GLY A 66 0.25 5.38 -0.47
CA GLY A 66 1.35 5.07 -1.38
C GLY A 66 0.95 4.94 -2.87
N PRO A 67 -0.10 4.19 -3.25
CA PRO A 67 -0.55 4.09 -4.64
C PRO A 67 -0.92 5.46 -5.22
N TYR A 68 -1.55 6.32 -4.43
CA TYR A 68 -1.95 7.65 -4.86
C TYR A 68 -0.74 8.58 -5.02
N ALA A 69 0.25 8.47 -4.14
CA ALA A 69 1.52 9.19 -4.27
C ALA A 69 2.30 8.78 -5.54
N ILE A 70 2.32 7.48 -5.86
CA ILE A 70 2.91 6.97 -7.11
C ILE A 70 2.20 7.57 -8.33
N GLN A 71 0.86 7.59 -8.33
CA GLN A 71 0.07 8.16 -9.41
C GLN A 71 0.32 9.66 -9.61
N MET A 72 0.53 10.41 -8.53
CA MET A 72 0.82 11.86 -8.59
C MET A 72 2.29 12.16 -8.93
N GLY A 73 3.16 11.15 -9.00
CA GLY A 73 4.58 11.34 -9.21
C GLY A 73 5.29 12.06 -8.07
N SER A 74 4.71 12.11 -6.87
CA SER A 74 5.20 12.91 -5.73
C SER A 74 6.40 12.28 -5.00
N ASN A 75 7.02 11.25 -5.58
CA ASN A 75 8.23 10.65 -5.04
C ASN A 75 9.43 11.55 -5.35
N VAL A 76 10.44 11.56 -4.47
CA VAL A 76 11.69 12.29 -4.74
C VAL A 76 12.34 11.69 -5.97
N ARG A 77 12.31 12.44 -7.08
CA ARG A 77 12.96 12.09 -8.34
C ARG A 77 14.22 12.93 -8.50
N MET A 78 15.23 12.38 -9.18
CA MET A 78 16.41 13.14 -9.56
C MET A 78 16.07 13.98 -10.79
N ASP A 79 15.39 15.10 -10.57
CA ASP A 79 14.86 15.97 -11.62
C ASP A 79 15.95 16.57 -12.51
N LEU A 80 17.19 16.67 -12.01
CA LEU A 80 18.34 17.22 -12.75
C LEU A 80 18.68 16.43 -14.03
N ILE A 81 18.60 15.10 -13.96
CA ILE A 81 18.94 14.21 -15.09
C ILE A 81 17.70 13.93 -15.94
N TYR A 82 16.53 13.84 -15.30
CA TYR A 82 15.29 13.55 -16.02
C TYR A 82 14.78 14.74 -16.83
N GLY A 83 15.04 15.99 -16.43
CA GLY A 83 14.54 17.19 -17.13
C GLY A 83 14.93 17.27 -18.61
N GLU A 84 16.13 16.81 -18.97
CA GLU A 84 16.71 16.97 -20.31
C GLU A 84 16.43 15.79 -21.26
N ILE A 85 15.81 14.72 -20.76
CA ILE A 85 15.60 13.47 -21.51
C ILE A 85 14.23 13.48 -22.20
N SER A 86 14.17 13.07 -23.48
CA SER A 86 12.91 12.89 -24.23
C SER A 86 11.96 11.87 -23.56
N ASP A 87 10.65 12.07 -23.70
CA ASP A 87 9.62 11.23 -23.07
C ASP A 87 9.71 9.74 -23.43
N ARG A 88 10.14 9.41 -24.65
CA ARG A 88 10.36 8.01 -25.06
C ARG A 88 11.52 7.36 -24.31
N ARG A 89 12.62 8.08 -24.09
CA ARG A 89 13.76 7.55 -23.32
C ARG A 89 13.42 7.43 -21.84
N LYS A 90 12.69 8.39 -21.26
CA LYS A 90 12.14 8.28 -19.90
C LYS A 90 11.26 7.04 -19.75
N ALA A 91 10.32 6.82 -20.68
CA ALA A 91 9.46 5.64 -20.69
C ALA A 91 10.25 4.32 -20.80
N ALA A 92 11.34 4.29 -21.58
CA ALA A 92 12.19 3.10 -21.67
C ALA A 92 12.94 2.81 -20.36
N ILE A 93 13.51 3.84 -19.72
CA ILE A 93 14.21 3.69 -18.44
C ILE A 93 13.22 3.25 -17.35
N ASP A 94 12.06 3.92 -17.27
CA ASP A 94 11.05 3.60 -16.26
C ASP A 94 10.44 2.21 -16.45
N ALA A 95 10.26 1.76 -17.69
CA ALA A 95 9.81 0.39 -17.97
C ALA A 95 10.82 -0.69 -17.51
N ILE A 96 12.09 -0.36 -17.36
CA ILE A 96 13.11 -1.26 -16.81
C ILE A 96 13.19 -1.12 -15.29
N THR A 97 13.26 0.11 -14.75
CA THR A 97 13.38 0.35 -13.30
C THR A 97 12.17 -0.15 -12.53
N VAL A 98 10.97 -0.08 -13.13
CA VAL A 98 9.73 -0.57 -12.55
C VAL A 98 9.75 -2.09 -12.31
N LEU A 99 10.56 -2.86 -13.05
CA LEU A 99 10.71 -4.31 -12.80
C LEU A 99 11.34 -4.59 -11.44
N PHE A 100 12.30 -3.76 -11.02
CA PHE A 100 12.89 -3.87 -9.67
C PHE A 100 11.88 -3.51 -8.60
N LEU A 101 11.08 -2.46 -8.84
CA LEU A 101 9.99 -2.09 -7.93
C LEU A 101 8.93 -3.19 -7.83
N LEU A 102 8.52 -3.80 -8.95
CA LEU A 102 7.59 -4.93 -8.97
C LEU A 102 8.15 -6.13 -8.22
N THR A 103 9.43 -6.44 -8.41
CA THR A 103 10.11 -7.52 -7.69
C THR A 103 10.11 -7.26 -6.18
N TYR A 104 10.49 -6.06 -5.77
CA TYR A 104 10.47 -5.64 -4.36
C TYR A 104 9.05 -5.71 -3.76
N LEU A 105 8.06 -5.14 -4.44
CA LEU A 105 6.66 -5.17 -3.99
C LEU A 105 6.09 -6.58 -3.99
N GLY A 106 6.53 -7.47 -4.88
CA GLY A 106 6.16 -8.89 -4.89
C GLY A 106 6.64 -9.61 -3.63
N PHE A 107 7.90 -9.44 -3.25
CA PHE A 107 8.43 -9.96 -1.98
C PHE A 107 7.73 -9.33 -0.77
N LEU A 108 7.49 -8.02 -0.80
CA LEU A 108 6.80 -7.32 0.28
C LEU A 108 5.36 -7.79 0.44
N PHE A 109 4.65 -8.04 -0.66
CA PHE A 109 3.29 -8.59 -0.65
C PHE A 109 3.26 -10.00 -0.06
N TYR A 110 4.16 -10.88 -0.53
CA TYR A 110 4.28 -12.23 0.03
C TYR A 110 4.58 -12.20 1.53
N GLY A 111 5.55 -11.38 1.95
CA GLY A 111 5.88 -11.19 3.36
C GLY A 111 4.73 -10.62 4.18
N GLY A 112 3.95 -9.70 3.62
CA GLY A 112 2.74 -9.15 4.25
C GLY A 112 1.64 -10.19 4.43
N VAL A 113 1.37 -11.01 3.41
CA VAL A 113 0.40 -12.11 3.46
C VAL A 113 0.83 -13.16 4.48
N ALA A 114 2.11 -13.57 4.47
CA ALA A 114 2.68 -14.47 5.45
C ALA A 114 2.58 -13.92 6.88
N SER A 115 2.90 -12.65 7.10
CA SER A 115 2.81 -11.99 8.40
C SER A 115 1.37 -11.88 8.90
N THR A 116 0.41 -11.71 7.99
CA THR A 116 -1.02 -11.68 8.33
C THR A 116 -1.52 -13.08 8.69
N ALA A 117 -1.14 -14.11 7.93
CA ALA A 117 -1.45 -15.50 8.26
C ALA A 117 -0.88 -15.90 9.63
N TYR A 118 0.37 -15.51 9.91
CA TYR A 118 0.99 -15.68 11.22
C TYR A 118 0.17 -15.05 12.35
N SER A 119 -0.33 -13.83 12.15
CA SER A 119 -1.14 -13.15 13.15
C SER A 119 -2.51 -13.79 13.42
N LEU A 120 -2.94 -14.69 12.52
CA LEU A 120 -4.16 -15.48 12.62
C LEU A 120 -3.90 -16.93 13.06
N GLY A 121 -2.65 -17.26 13.42
CA GLY A 121 -2.27 -18.55 13.98
C GLY A 121 -1.69 -19.55 12.97
N TYR A 122 -1.35 -19.13 11.75
CA TYR A 122 -0.74 -19.99 10.74
C TYR A 122 0.79 -19.88 10.72
N PHE A 123 1.49 -20.99 10.96
CA PHE A 123 2.96 -21.06 11.04
C PHE A 123 3.61 -21.77 9.85
N GLY A 124 2.83 -22.09 8.80
CA GLY A 124 3.33 -22.80 7.62
C GLY A 124 4.02 -21.91 6.59
N SER A 125 4.55 -22.54 5.55
CA SER A 125 5.25 -21.85 4.45
C SER A 125 4.31 -21.35 3.34
N GLU A 126 3.05 -21.77 3.31
CA GLU A 126 2.10 -21.49 2.23
C GLU A 126 0.93 -20.63 2.72
N PRO A 127 1.12 -19.32 2.90
CA PRO A 127 0.11 -18.51 3.55
C PRO A 127 -1.18 -18.34 2.71
N PHE A 128 -1.11 -18.52 1.39
CA PHE A 128 -2.30 -18.45 0.53
C PHE A 128 -3.23 -19.65 0.73
N SER A 129 -2.70 -20.85 0.97
CA SER A 129 -3.53 -22.04 1.17
C SER A 129 -4.32 -21.92 2.48
N PHE A 130 -3.73 -21.32 3.51
CA PHE A 130 -4.42 -20.98 4.76
C PHE A 130 -5.65 -20.08 4.52
N PHE A 131 -5.52 -18.98 3.79
CA PHE A 131 -6.66 -18.09 3.51
C PHE A 131 -7.74 -18.77 2.67
N THR A 132 -7.37 -19.61 1.70
CA THR A 132 -8.36 -20.40 0.95
C THR A 132 -9.04 -21.46 1.82
N GLY A 133 -8.29 -22.07 2.74
CA GLY A 133 -8.81 -23.01 3.74
C GLY A 133 -9.80 -22.33 4.69
N LEU A 134 -9.51 -21.10 5.12
CA LEU A 134 -10.38 -20.31 5.98
C LEU A 134 -11.71 -19.99 5.27
N LEU A 135 -11.68 -19.68 3.98
CA LEU A 135 -12.89 -19.42 3.18
C LEU A 135 -13.71 -20.67 2.90
N THR A 136 -13.06 -21.83 2.78
CA THR A 136 -13.71 -23.13 2.51
C THR A 136 -14.13 -23.86 3.80
N GLY A 137 -13.78 -23.32 4.96
CA GLY A 137 -14.01 -23.96 6.26
C GLY A 137 -13.08 -25.15 6.55
N ALA A 138 -12.03 -25.33 5.76
CA ALA A 138 -11.03 -26.38 5.94
C ALA A 138 -9.97 -26.03 7.00
N GLU A 139 -9.80 -24.74 7.29
CA GLU A 139 -8.85 -24.23 8.30
C GLU A 139 -9.61 -23.40 9.34
N GLU A 140 -9.19 -23.52 10.60
CA GLU A 140 -9.74 -22.73 11.71
C GLU A 140 -8.74 -21.66 12.15
N LEU A 141 -9.27 -20.56 12.70
CA LEU A 141 -8.43 -19.52 13.29
C LEU A 141 -7.74 -20.08 14.52
N GLY A 142 -6.41 -20.02 14.51
CA GLY A 142 -5.59 -20.44 15.63
C GLY A 142 -5.36 -19.32 16.63
N PHE A 143 -4.10 -19.19 17.06
CA PHE A 143 -3.69 -18.14 17.99
C PHE A 143 -3.72 -16.76 17.33
N LEU A 144 -4.49 -15.83 17.91
CA LEU A 144 -4.51 -14.44 17.49
C LEU A 144 -3.36 -13.65 18.13
N GLU A 145 -2.42 -13.21 17.29
CA GLU A 145 -1.25 -12.44 17.71
C GLU A 145 -1.67 -11.08 18.30
N ARG A 146 -1.11 -10.75 19.46
CA ARG A 146 -1.30 -9.48 20.16
C ARG A 146 0.02 -8.75 20.32
N SER A 147 -0.05 -7.43 20.28
CA SER A 147 1.09 -6.55 20.57
C SER A 147 1.67 -6.83 21.98
N PRO A 148 3.00 -6.83 22.16
CA PRO A 148 3.65 -7.08 23.46
C PRO A 148 3.65 -5.85 24.38
N THR A 149 2.77 -4.90 24.14
CA THR A 149 2.66 -3.62 24.86
C THR A 149 1.68 -3.70 26.03
N ALA A 150 1.50 -2.60 26.76
CA ALA A 150 0.51 -2.54 27.85
C ALA A 150 -0.94 -2.65 27.36
N TRP A 151 -1.25 -2.17 26.15
CA TRP A 151 -2.61 -2.19 25.60
C TRP A 151 -2.97 -3.54 24.94
N ARG A 152 -1.99 -4.26 24.39
CA ARG A 152 -2.13 -5.61 23.81
C ARG A 152 -3.20 -5.75 22.70
N PRO A 153 -3.31 -4.83 21.72
CA PRO A 153 -4.25 -4.98 20.60
C PRO A 153 -3.89 -6.19 19.72
N TYR A 154 -4.89 -6.71 19.01
CA TYR A 154 -4.69 -7.70 17.96
C TYR A 154 -3.98 -7.08 16.74
N LEU A 155 -3.00 -7.79 16.18
CA LEU A 155 -2.18 -7.27 15.08
C LEU A 155 -2.72 -7.56 13.68
N TRP A 156 -3.60 -8.55 13.54
CA TRP A 156 -4.16 -8.93 12.23
C TRP A 156 -4.83 -7.78 11.47
N PRO A 157 -5.54 -6.79 12.08
CA PRO A 157 -6.21 -5.74 11.33
C PRO A 157 -5.22 -4.84 10.59
N ILE A 158 -4.16 -4.39 11.28
CA ILE A 158 -3.16 -3.51 10.65
C ILE A 158 -2.33 -4.26 9.61
N LYS A 159 -2.02 -5.54 9.83
CA LYS A 159 -1.34 -6.37 8.83
C LYS A 159 -2.20 -6.60 7.58
N THR A 160 -3.51 -6.76 7.75
CA THR A 160 -4.46 -6.85 6.63
C THR A 160 -4.51 -5.55 5.83
N ILE A 161 -4.59 -4.39 6.51
CA ILE A 161 -4.53 -3.08 5.85
C ILE A 161 -3.23 -2.92 5.05
N MET A 162 -2.10 -3.35 5.62
CA MET A 162 -0.82 -3.34 4.93
C MET A 162 -0.83 -4.20 3.66
N VAL A 163 -1.36 -5.43 3.71
CA VAL A 163 -1.50 -6.30 2.53
C VAL A 163 -2.37 -5.65 1.46
N ILE A 164 -3.49 -5.03 1.85
CA ILE A 164 -4.37 -4.31 0.92
C ILE A 164 -3.63 -3.15 0.26
N GLY A 165 -2.95 -2.30 1.03
CA GLY A 165 -2.23 -1.16 0.44
C GLY A 165 -1.06 -1.59 -0.45
N ILE A 166 -0.34 -2.65 -0.11
CA ILE A 166 0.70 -3.22 -0.99
C ILE A 166 0.09 -3.76 -2.28
N LEU A 167 -1.07 -4.45 -2.22
CA LEU A 167 -1.78 -4.89 -3.41
C LEU A 167 -2.20 -3.71 -4.29
N LEU A 168 -2.72 -2.64 -3.70
CA LEU A 168 -3.06 -1.42 -4.44
C LEU A 168 -1.82 -0.77 -5.07
N MET A 169 -0.67 -0.80 -4.40
CA MET A 169 0.59 -0.31 -4.94
C MET A 169 1.04 -1.17 -6.14
N LEU A 170 0.97 -2.50 -6.04
CA LEU A 170 1.24 -3.41 -7.16
C LEU A 170 0.34 -3.11 -8.37
N LEU A 171 -0.96 -2.92 -8.13
CA LEU A 171 -1.90 -2.55 -9.19
C LEU A 171 -1.53 -1.20 -9.83
N GLN A 172 -1.15 -0.19 -9.04
CA GLN A 172 -0.73 1.10 -9.57
C GLN A 172 0.58 1.00 -10.36
N VAL A 173 1.56 0.25 -9.87
CA VAL A 173 2.85 0.11 -10.54
C VAL A 173 2.71 -0.60 -11.89
N LEU A 174 1.84 -1.62 -11.96
CA LEU A 174 1.46 -2.24 -13.24
C LEU A 174 0.73 -1.25 -14.16
N CYS A 175 -0.03 -0.31 -13.60
CA CYS A 175 -0.70 0.76 -14.36
C CYS A 175 0.31 1.72 -14.98
N GLU A 176 1.32 2.14 -14.23
CA GLU A 176 2.41 2.99 -14.74
C GLU A 176 3.24 2.28 -15.81
N LEU A 177 3.57 0.99 -15.61
CA LEU A 177 4.21 0.18 -16.65
C LEU A 177 3.35 0.08 -17.92
N ALA A 178 2.04 -0.12 -17.79
CA ALA A 178 1.13 -0.16 -18.92
C ALA A 178 1.12 1.18 -19.69
N LYS A 179 1.11 2.32 -18.99
CA LYS A 179 1.21 3.66 -19.60
C LYS A 179 2.53 3.84 -20.34
N ASP A 180 3.64 3.42 -19.76
CA ASP A 180 4.96 3.54 -20.39
C ASP A 180 5.09 2.66 -21.64
N ILE A 181 4.55 1.43 -21.62
CA ILE A 181 4.46 0.59 -22.83
C ILE A 181 3.60 1.24 -23.91
N LEU A 182 2.48 1.87 -23.54
CA LEU A 182 1.62 2.58 -24.50
C LEU A 182 2.34 3.80 -25.11
N ARG A 183 3.11 4.57 -24.32
CA ARG A 183 3.94 5.68 -24.80
C ARG A 183 5.02 5.22 -25.78
N LEU A 184 5.69 4.10 -25.49
CA LEU A 184 6.68 3.50 -26.40
C LEU A 184 6.07 3.03 -27.72
N LYS A 185 4.78 2.65 -27.72
CA LYS A 185 4.01 2.31 -28.92
C LYS A 185 3.48 3.52 -29.69
N GLY A 186 3.73 4.74 -29.22
CA GLY A 186 3.30 5.98 -29.87
C GLY A 186 1.88 6.41 -29.54
N HIS A 187 1.25 5.85 -28.50
CA HIS A 187 -0.02 6.38 -28.00
C HIS A 187 0.23 7.55 -27.06
N ASP A 188 -0.55 8.62 -27.24
CA ASP A 188 -0.52 9.78 -26.35
C ASP A 188 -1.24 9.44 -25.03
N MET A 189 -0.50 9.47 -23.93
CA MET A 189 -0.99 9.23 -22.57
C MET A 189 -0.80 10.47 -21.69
N GLY A 190 -0.69 11.65 -22.31
CA GLY A 190 -0.36 12.91 -21.64
C GLY A 190 1.11 13.02 -21.23
N ALA A 191 1.49 14.23 -20.80
CA ALA A 191 2.84 14.56 -20.36
C ALA A 191 3.27 13.65 -19.20
N LYS A 192 4.54 13.22 -19.24
CA LYS A 192 5.13 12.45 -18.15
C LYS A 192 5.53 13.41 -17.03
N VAL A 193 4.75 13.40 -15.95
CA VAL A 193 5.11 14.02 -14.65
C VAL A 193 6.21 13.18 -14.03
#